data_AF-A0A946B5X2-F1
#
_entry.id   AF-A0A946B5X2-F1
#
_cell.length_a   1.000
_cell.length_b   1.000
_cell.length_c   1.000
_cell.angle_alpha   90.00
_cell.angle_beta   90.00
_cell.angle_gamma   90.00
#
_symmetry.space_group_name_H-M   'P 1'
#
loop_
_entity.id
_entity.type
_entity.pdbx_description
1 polymer ?
#
loop_
_entity_poly.entity_id
_entity_poly.type
_entity_poly.pdbx_seq_one_letter_code
_entity_poly.pdbx_strand_id
1 'polypeptide(L)'
;MMDVSMRFLTDCAQMAQEIETARRDVAREIREFPTPFPVCDVHFTRLSEERSRLQRMAAALEAFCAAANSEAPPLINPRDTVYMPDGTKRYHPEPA
;
A
#
# COMPACT_ATOMS: atom_id res chain seq x y z
N MET A 1 -11.75 12.53 19.67
CA MET A 1 -11.41 11.36 18.84
C MET A 1 -11.27 11.70 17.34
N MET A 2 -11.80 12.82 16.84
CA MET A 2 -11.67 13.23 15.42
C MET A 2 -10.30 13.80 15.00
N ASP A 3 -9.50 14.35 15.93
CA ASP A 3 -8.20 15.01 15.65
C ASP A 3 -7.15 14.03 15.08
N VAL A 4 -7.18 12.78 15.56
CA VAL A 4 -6.23 11.73 15.15
C VAL A 4 -6.49 11.28 13.72
N SER A 5 -7.75 11.15 13.32
CA SER A 5 -8.12 10.76 11.95
C SER A 5 -7.72 11.79 10.91
N MET A 6 -7.84 13.10 11.21
CA MET A 6 -7.45 14.15 10.28
C MET A 6 -5.93 14.24 10.07
N ARG A 7 -5.14 14.12 11.15
CA ARG A 7 -3.67 14.07 11.05
C ARG A 7 -3.23 12.87 10.24
N PHE A 8 -3.81 11.71 10.52
CA PHE A 8 -3.50 10.47 9.83
C PHE A 8 -3.78 10.53 8.32
N LEU A 9 -4.93 11.08 7.91
CA LEU A 9 -5.25 11.28 6.49
C LEU A 9 -4.29 12.28 5.82
N THR A 10 -3.86 13.31 6.55
CA THR A 10 -2.87 14.28 6.08
C THR A 10 -1.51 13.61 5.86
N ASP A 11 -1.09 12.76 6.80
CA ASP A 11 0.16 11.99 6.68
C ASP A 11 0.12 11.03 5.50
N CYS A 12 -1.01 10.36 5.26
CA CYS A 12 -1.21 9.51 4.08
C CYS A 12 -1.11 10.31 2.77
N ALA A 13 -1.73 11.50 2.71
CA ALA A 13 -1.65 12.36 1.53
C ALA A 13 -0.22 12.84 1.26
N GLN A 14 0.50 13.20 2.32
CA GLN A 14 1.91 13.60 2.26
C GLN A 14 2.78 12.44 1.74
N MET A 15 2.62 11.23 2.29
CA MET A 15 3.34 10.04 1.84
C MET A 15 3.04 9.71 0.37
N ALA A 16 1.79 9.86 -0.08
CA ALA A 16 1.42 9.65 -1.48
C ALA A 16 2.15 10.63 -2.42
N GLN A 17 2.25 11.90 -2.02
CA GLN A 17 2.95 12.92 -2.79
C GLN A 17 4.46 12.67 -2.85
N GLU A 18 5.06 12.22 -1.76
CA GLU A 18 6.48 11.85 -1.70
C GLU A 18 6.80 10.66 -2.61
N ILE A 19 5.97 9.61 -2.59
CA ILE A 19 6.11 8.45 -3.47
C ILE A 19 5.99 8.85 -4.93
N GLU A 20 5.02 9.70 -5.28
CA GLU A 20 4.82 10.16 -6.65
C GLU A 20 6.00 11.02 -7.14
N THR A 21 6.56 11.87 -6.27
CA THR A 21 7.76 12.65 -6.58
C THR A 21 8.94 11.73 -6.88
N ALA A 22 9.20 10.76 -5.99
CA ALA A 22 10.27 9.78 -6.19
C ALA A 22 10.08 8.94 -7.47
N ARG A 23 8.84 8.58 -7.82
CA ARG A 23 8.54 7.86 -9.07
C ARG A 23 8.89 8.69 -10.31
N ARG A 24 8.60 9.99 -10.30
CA ARG A 24 8.94 10.90 -11.40
C ARG A 24 10.45 11.06 -11.53
N ASP A 25 11.15 11.17 -10.42
CA ASP A 25 12.61 11.29 -10.42
C ASP A 25 13.28 10.03 -10.98
N VAL A 26 12.88 8.84 -10.52
CA VAL A 26 13.39 7.56 -11.05
C VAL A 26 13.02 7.39 -12.52
N ALA A 27 11.81 7.75 -12.94
CA ALA A 27 11.39 7.65 -14.34
C ALA A 27 12.19 8.61 -15.25
N ARG A 28 12.52 9.80 -14.75
CA ARG A 28 13.40 10.75 -15.44
C ARG A 28 14.80 10.17 -15.57
N GLU A 29 15.37 9.65 -14.49
CA GLU A 29 16.70 9.07 -14.48
C GLU A 29 16.82 7.87 -15.42
N ILE A 30 15.83 6.97 -15.43
CA ILE A 30 15.75 5.85 -16.39
C ILE A 30 15.69 6.35 -17.84
N ARG A 31 14.96 7.43 -18.12
CA ARG A 31 14.81 7.98 -19.48
C ARG A 31 16.08 8.67 -19.96
N GLU A 32 16.74 9.39 -19.06
CA GLU A 32 18.00 10.09 -19.33
C GLU A 32 19.20 9.15 -19.30
N PHE A 33 19.00 7.91 -18.84
CA PHE A 33 20.05 6.92 -18.76
C PHE A 33 20.59 6.62 -20.17
N PRO A 34 21.89 6.87 -20.43
CA PRO A 34 22.49 6.56 -21.71
C PRO A 34 22.34 5.06 -21.98
N THR A 35 21.89 4.70 -23.18
CA THR A 35 21.54 3.32 -23.58
C THR A 35 22.49 2.28 -22.96
N PRO A 36 22.01 1.40 -22.06
CA PRO A 36 22.88 0.52 -21.30
C PRO A 36 23.45 -0.57 -22.19
N PHE A 37 24.74 -0.88 -21.99
CA PHE A 37 25.26 -2.18 -22.40
C PHE A 37 24.53 -3.26 -21.56
N PRO A 38 23.82 -4.20 -22.20
CA PRO A 38 22.60 -4.83 -21.64
C PRO A 38 22.77 -5.81 -20.47
N VAL A 39 23.96 -5.96 -19.86
CA VAL A 39 24.23 -7.09 -18.93
C VAL A 39 24.89 -6.71 -17.60
N CYS A 40 25.50 -5.53 -17.47
CA CYS A 40 26.27 -5.16 -16.26
C CYS A 40 25.89 -3.82 -15.64
N ASP A 41 24.80 -3.19 -16.09
CA ASP A 41 24.45 -1.88 -15.57
C ASP A 41 23.68 -1.98 -14.25
N VAL A 42 24.46 -2.15 -13.18
CA VAL A 42 24.00 -2.18 -11.79
C VAL A 42 23.12 -0.97 -11.47
N HIS A 43 23.39 0.18 -12.10
CA HIS A 43 22.62 1.39 -11.89
C HIS A 43 21.22 1.29 -12.51
N PHE A 44 21.12 0.84 -13.76
CA PHE A 44 19.81 0.62 -14.39
C PHE A 44 18.97 -0.44 -13.66
N THR A 45 19.61 -1.53 -13.21
CA THR A 45 18.95 -2.56 -12.38
C THR A 45 18.41 -1.95 -11.08
N ARG A 46 19.23 -1.17 -10.37
CA ARG A 46 18.81 -0.47 -9.15
C ARG A 46 17.63 0.48 -9.40
N LEU A 47 17.65 1.27 -10.48
CA LEU A 47 16.54 2.15 -10.82
C LEU A 47 15.25 1.38 -11.12
N SER A 48 15.36 0.25 -11.81
CA SER A 48 14.23 -0.62 -12.13
C SER A 48 13.62 -1.27 -10.89
N GLU A 49 14.46 -1.73 -9.96
CA GLU A 49 14.03 -2.24 -8.65
C GLU A 49 13.37 -1.15 -7.82
N GLU A 50 13.96 0.04 -7.79
CA GLU A 50 13.42 1.19 -7.04
C GLU A 50 12.06 1.63 -7.58
N ARG A 51 11.91 1.71 -8.91
CA ARG A 51 10.62 1.96 -9.54
C ARG A 51 9.58 0.92 -9.12
N SER A 52 9.95 -0.35 -9.10
CA SER A 52 9.06 -1.46 -8.71
C SER A 52 8.70 -1.40 -7.23
N ARG A 53 9.63 -0.98 -6.37
CA ARG A 53 9.41 -0.75 -4.94
C ARG A 53 8.41 0.38 -4.71
N LEU A 54 8.65 1.54 -5.32
CA LEU A 54 7.77 2.70 -5.22
C LEU A 54 6.36 2.42 -5.73
N GLN A 55 6.23 1.65 -6.82
CA GLN A 55 4.94 1.24 -7.35
C GLN A 55 4.15 0.35 -6.37
N ARG A 56 4.82 -0.60 -5.70
CA ARG A 56 4.19 -1.42 -4.66
C ARG A 56 3.76 -0.58 -3.45
N MET A 57 4.60 0.37 -3.01
CA MET A 57 4.26 1.27 -1.91
C MET A 57 3.04 2.14 -2.23
N ALA A 58 2.99 2.71 -3.43
CA ALA A 58 1.83 3.49 -3.89
C ALA A 58 0.54 2.66 -3.88
N ALA A 59 0.58 1.45 -4.44
CA ALA A 59 -0.58 0.56 -4.47
C ALA A 59 -1.04 0.13 -3.06
N ALA A 60 -0.10 -0.13 -2.15
CA ALA A 60 -0.43 -0.46 -0.76
C ALA A 60 -1.09 0.72 -0.02
N LEU A 61 -0.58 1.94 -0.22
CA LEU A 61 -1.15 3.14 0.36
C LEU A 61 -2.54 3.44 -0.20
N GLU A 62 -2.73 3.28 -1.51
CA GLU A 62 -4.04 3.44 -2.16
C GLU A 62 -5.06 2.41 -1.65
N ALA A 63 -4.68 1.14 -1.57
CA ALA A 63 -5.53 0.08 -1.03
C ALA A 63 -5.90 0.35 0.45
N PHE A 64 -4.93 0.82 1.22
CA PHE A 64 -5.15 1.18 2.62
C PHE A 64 -6.12 2.37 2.75
N CYS A 65 -5.93 3.45 1.98
CA CYS A 65 -6.85 4.59 1.98
C CYS A 65 -8.25 4.18 1.50
N ALA A 66 -8.36 3.33 0.49
CA ALA A 66 -9.64 2.78 0.03
C ALA A 66 -10.34 1.98 1.13
N ALA A 67 -9.61 1.13 1.85
CA ALA A 67 -10.14 0.37 2.99
C ALA A 67 -10.56 1.29 4.14
N ALA A 68 -9.79 2.33 4.45
CA ALA A 68 -10.11 3.30 5.51
C ALA A 68 -11.34 4.16 5.19
N ASN A 69 -11.58 4.44 3.91
CA ASN A 69 -12.76 5.18 3.44
C ASN A 69 -13.98 4.28 3.20
N SER A 70 -13.77 2.96 3.16
CA SER A 70 -14.85 2.00 3.04
C SER A 70 -15.54 1.82 4.40
N GLU A 71 -16.76 2.33 4.54
CA GLU A 71 -17.64 2.04 5.69
C GLU A 71 -18.07 0.56 5.76
N ALA A 72 -17.71 -0.26 4.76
CA ALA A 72 -18.03 -1.68 4.79
C ALA A 72 -17.36 -2.34 6.01
N PRO A 73 -18.16 -2.91 6.94
CA PRO A 73 -17.60 -3.78 7.97
C PRO A 73 -16.73 -4.85 7.31
N PRO A 74 -15.66 -5.34 7.97
CA PRO A 74 -14.94 -6.49 7.46
C PRO A 74 -15.98 -7.56 7.10
N LEU A 75 -15.86 -8.14 5.90
CA LEU A 75 -16.67 -9.27 5.47
C LEU A 75 -16.41 -10.42 6.44
N ILE A 76 -17.14 -10.44 7.55
CA ILE A 76 -17.16 -11.56 8.48
C ILE A 76 -17.80 -12.70 7.69
N ASN A 77 -16.96 -13.64 7.27
CA ASN A 77 -17.45 -14.83 6.62
C ASN A 77 -18.37 -15.54 7.63
N PRO A 78 -19.60 -15.97 7.27
CA PRO A 78 -20.50 -16.61 8.23
C PRO A 78 -19.88 -17.83 8.92
N ARG A 79 -18.89 -18.46 8.27
CA ARG A 79 -18.08 -19.57 8.81
C ARG A 79 -17.12 -19.16 9.93
N ASP A 80 -16.68 -17.91 9.96
CA ASP A 80 -15.75 -17.38 10.95
C ASP A 80 -16.47 -16.85 12.20
N THR A 81 -17.81 -16.89 12.21
CA THR A 81 -18.64 -16.57 13.36
C THR A 81 -19.07 -17.82 14.11
N VAL A 82 -18.60 -17.94 15.34
CA VAL A 82 -19.06 -18.97 16.28
C VAL A 82 -20.18 -18.38 17.13
N TYR A 83 -21.33 -19.06 17.16
CA TYR A 83 -22.41 -18.77 18.10
C TYR A 83 -22.09 -19.40 19.44
N MET A 84 -22.01 -18.57 20.48
CA MET A 84 -21.82 -19.02 21.85
C MET A 84 -23.16 -19.49 22.45
N PRO A 85 -23.15 -20.36 23.48
CA PRO A 85 -24.37 -20.84 24.13
C PRO A 85 -25.19 -19.74 24.82
N ASP A 86 -24.57 -18.58 25.09
CA ASP A 86 -25.21 -17.38 25.62
C ASP A 86 -25.89 -16.51 24.55
N GLY A 87 -25.83 -16.92 23.28
CA GLY A 87 -26.40 -16.21 22.13
C GLY A 87 -25.50 -15.12 21.55
N THR A 88 -24.30 -14.90 22.10
CA THR A 88 -23.34 -13.92 21.56
C THR A 88 -22.58 -14.48 20.36
N LYS A 89 -22.22 -13.61 19.41
CA LYS A 89 -21.40 -13.96 18.24
C LYS A 89 -19.95 -13.58 18.52
N ARG A 90 -19.01 -14.50 18.33
CA ARG A 90 -17.57 -14.21 18.37
C ARG A 90 -16.91 -14.55 17.04
N TYR A 91 -16.04 -13.66 16.58
CA TYR A 91 -15.20 -13.87 15.41
C TYR A 91 -13.99 -14.72 15.79
N HIS A 92 -13.82 -15.86 15.13
CA HIS A 92 -12.64 -16.70 15.21
C HIS A 92 -12.12 -16.92 13.79
N PRO A 93 -11.09 -16.16 13.36
CA PRO A 93 -10.46 -16.43 12.08
C PRO A 93 -9.75 -17.78 12.13
N GLU A 94 -9.93 -18.63 11.12
CA GLU A 94 -9.07 -19.81 10.96
C GLU A 94 -7.62 -19.36 10.72
N PRO A 95 -6.63 -20.04 11.33
CA PRO A 95 -5.23 -19.78 11.02
C PRO A 95 -4.95 -20.18 9.57
N ALA A 96 -4.32 -19.26 8.83
CA ALA A 96 -3.93 -19.42 7.42
C ALA A 96 -2.91 -20.54 7.21
#